data_AF-A0A4R1JT34-F1
#
_entry.id   AF-A0A4R1JT34-F1
#
_cell.length_a   1.000
_cell.length_b   1.000
_cell.length_c   1.000
_cell.angle_alpha   90.00
_cell.angle_beta   90.00
_cell.angle_gamma   90.00
#
_symmetry.space_group_name_H-M   'P 1'
#
loop_
_entity.id
_entity.type
_entity.pdbx_description
1 polymer ?
#
loop_
_entity_poly.entity_id
_entity_poly.type
_entity_poly.pdbx_seq_one_letter_code
_entity_poly.pdbx_strand_id
1 'polypeptide(L)'
;MELNNLKLDFYSDFVGEFEIRLYCNAKTTEFKLNISENESGGYTQISLKQGENGIYYFSLWDGYFDQLMHILYNNATSSELPKFILDYEIGEGWVWDVSNELITETELNWVLVQIKTSIMNNTEKYKNEFRSFDCISNLYLFLKFVKENNLQLHITKE
;
A
#
# COMPACT_ATOMS: atom_id res chain seq x y z
N MET A 1 0.28 18.29 -3.96
CA MET A 1 1.35 17.91 -3.00
C MET A 1 2.49 17.28 -3.79
N GLU A 2 3.75 17.41 -3.37
CA GLU A 2 4.89 16.75 -4.04
C GLU A 2 5.30 15.49 -3.26
N LEU A 3 5.59 14.39 -3.97
CA LEU A 3 6.04 13.13 -3.36
C LEU A 3 7.34 13.28 -2.57
N ASN A 4 8.22 14.20 -2.98
CA ASN A 4 9.52 14.43 -2.35
C ASN A 4 9.44 14.88 -0.87
N ASN A 5 8.28 15.35 -0.43
CA ASN A 5 8.05 15.77 0.95
C ASN A 5 7.50 14.64 1.84
N LEU A 6 7.30 13.44 1.30
CA LEU A 6 6.79 12.29 2.03
C LEU A 6 7.92 11.31 2.33
N LYS A 7 7.89 10.73 3.54
CA LYS A 7 8.63 9.49 3.77
C LYS A 7 7.85 8.38 3.06
N LEU A 8 8.49 7.70 2.12
CA LEU A 8 7.85 6.67 1.30
C LEU A 8 8.26 5.25 1.70
N ASP A 9 9.34 5.10 2.46
CA ASP A 9 9.80 3.81 2.94
C ASP A 9 9.76 3.72 4.46
N PHE A 10 8.83 2.91 4.96
CA PHE A 10 8.68 2.53 6.37
C PHE A 10 9.00 1.06 6.62
N TYR A 11 9.47 0.32 5.62
CA TYR A 11 9.86 -1.08 5.75
C TYR A 11 11.32 -1.26 6.18
N SER A 12 12.21 -0.30 5.90
CA SER A 12 13.66 -0.42 6.17
C SER A 12 14.05 -0.78 7.62
N ASP A 13 13.17 -0.56 8.61
CA ASP A 13 13.38 -0.95 10.00
C ASP A 13 12.96 -2.41 10.32
N PHE A 14 12.45 -3.16 9.33
CA PHE A 14 11.81 -4.47 9.45
C PHE A 14 12.34 -5.49 8.43
N VAL A 15 13.58 -5.32 7.96
CA VAL A 15 14.22 -6.20 6.97
C VAL A 15 14.16 -7.67 7.43
N GLY A 16 13.60 -8.53 6.57
CA GLY A 16 13.41 -9.96 6.84
C GLY A 16 11.98 -10.34 7.21
N GLU A 17 11.11 -9.36 7.46
CA GLU A 17 9.66 -9.52 7.53
C GLU A 17 9.01 -9.27 6.17
N PHE A 18 7.71 -9.58 6.05
CA PHE A 18 6.94 -9.26 4.86
C PHE A 18 6.77 -7.74 4.66
N GLU A 19 6.85 -7.33 3.40
CA GLU A 19 6.70 -5.95 2.95
C GLU A 19 5.40 -5.79 2.16
N ILE A 20 4.64 -4.72 2.42
CA ILE A 20 3.54 -4.30 1.56
C ILE A 20 4.00 -3.09 0.76
N ARG A 21 3.88 -3.18 -0.57
CA ARG A 21 4.19 -2.08 -1.48
C ARG A 21 2.97 -1.60 -2.23
N LEU A 22 2.75 -0.29 -2.19
CA LEU A 22 1.77 0.39 -3.02
C LEU A 22 2.48 1.16 -4.12
N TYR A 23 2.35 0.71 -5.36
CA TYR A 23 2.96 1.31 -6.54
C TYR A 23 2.00 2.28 -7.23
N CYS A 24 2.49 3.45 -7.66
CA CYS A 24 1.74 4.34 -8.53
C CYS A 24 2.54 4.78 -9.74
N ASN A 25 1.82 4.97 -10.85
CA ASN A 25 2.33 5.48 -12.12
C ASN A 25 1.22 6.15 -12.92
N ALA A 26 1.56 6.86 -13.99
CA ALA A 26 0.56 7.44 -14.88
C ALA A 26 -0.28 6.33 -15.53
N LYS A 27 -1.58 6.56 -15.74
CA LYS A 27 -2.47 5.61 -16.43
C LYS A 27 -2.05 5.29 -17.87
N THR A 28 -1.25 6.16 -18.49
CA THR A 28 -0.66 5.97 -19.83
C THR A 28 0.63 5.16 -19.82
N THR A 29 1.19 4.87 -18.65
CA THR A 29 2.41 4.09 -18.48
C THR A 29 2.03 2.65 -18.17
N GLU A 30 2.56 1.70 -18.92
CA GLU A 30 2.42 0.28 -18.59
C GLU A 30 3.07 0.00 -17.23
N PHE A 31 2.34 -0.68 -16.34
CA PHE A 31 2.91 -1.10 -15.06
C PHE A 31 3.80 -2.33 -15.28
N LYS A 32 5.07 -2.24 -14.88
CA LYS A 32 6.04 -3.33 -15.05
C LYS A 32 7.01 -3.38 -13.88
N LEU A 33 6.99 -4.49 -13.16
CA LEU A 33 7.99 -4.82 -12.16
C LEU A 33 9.29 -5.25 -12.85
N ASN A 34 10.42 -4.95 -12.23
CA ASN A 34 11.70 -5.49 -12.70
C ASN A 34 11.80 -6.95 -12.26
N ILE A 35 11.76 -7.86 -13.22
CA ILE A 35 11.89 -9.30 -12.99
C ILE A 35 13.12 -9.78 -13.75
N SER A 36 13.99 -10.51 -13.05
CA SER A 36 15.10 -11.24 -13.67
C SER A 36 14.81 -12.73 -13.66
N GLU A 37 15.06 -13.40 -14.78
CA GLU A 37 15.00 -14.86 -14.85
C GLU A 37 16.37 -15.42 -14.48
N ASN A 38 16.41 -16.36 -13.53
CA ASN A 38 17.61 -17.09 -13.17
C ASN A 38 17.85 -18.25 -14.16
N GLU A 39 19.07 -18.79 -14.17
CA GLU A 39 19.49 -19.83 -15.13
C GLU A 39 18.64 -21.12 -15.06
N SER A 40 17.92 -21.32 -13.95
CA SER A 40 17.01 -22.44 -13.70
C SER A 40 15.57 -22.20 -14.20
N GLY A 41 15.28 -21.05 -14.81
CA GLY A 41 13.94 -20.65 -15.25
C GLY A 41 13.03 -20.13 -14.12
N GLY A 42 13.59 -19.86 -12.94
CA GLY A 42 12.89 -19.18 -11.86
C GLY A 42 13.01 -17.67 -11.97
N TYR A 43 12.10 -16.91 -11.35
CA TYR A 43 12.13 -15.45 -11.37
C TYR A 43 12.63 -14.88 -10.05
N THR A 44 13.42 -13.82 -10.11
CA THR A 44 13.81 -12.99 -8.97
C THR A 44 13.39 -11.56 -9.27
N GLN A 45 12.51 -11.02 -8.43
CA GLN A 45 12.12 -9.61 -8.50
C GLN A 45 13.30 -8.74 -8.08
N ILE A 46 13.67 -7.80 -8.93
CA ILE A 46 14.66 -6.78 -8.63
C ILE A 46 13.91 -5.58 -8.07
N SER A 47 14.29 -5.13 -6.86
CA SER A 47 13.66 -3.97 -6.24
C SER A 47 13.77 -2.74 -7.14
N LEU A 48 12.64 -2.07 -7.38
CA LEU A 48 12.57 -0.82 -8.12
C LEU A 48 13.18 0.32 -7.29
N LYS A 49 13.83 1.29 -7.95
CA LYS A 49 14.13 2.58 -7.34
C LYS A 49 12.96 3.54 -7.51
N GLN A 50 12.80 4.49 -6.59
CA GLN A 50 11.78 5.55 -6.71
C GLN A 50 11.93 6.28 -8.06
N GLY A 51 10.84 6.34 -8.84
CA GLY A 51 10.77 6.99 -10.16
C GLY A 51 11.26 6.12 -11.33
N GLU A 52 11.80 4.92 -11.08
CA GLU A 52 12.22 4.00 -12.13
C GLU A 52 11.02 3.56 -12.98
N ASN A 53 11.17 3.56 -14.31
CA ASN A 53 10.07 3.31 -15.26
C ASN A 53 8.85 4.25 -15.07
N GLY A 54 9.01 5.40 -14.40
CA GLY A 54 7.91 6.28 -14.04
C GLY A 54 7.02 5.73 -12.92
N ILE A 55 7.53 4.77 -12.15
CA ILE A 55 6.85 4.13 -11.03
C ILE A 55 7.43 4.69 -9.72
N TYR A 56 6.54 5.13 -8.84
CA TYR A 56 6.86 5.46 -7.45
C TYR A 56 6.17 4.45 -6.55
N TYR A 57 6.68 4.25 -5.33
CA TYR A 57 6.04 3.34 -4.40
C TYR A 57 6.09 3.84 -2.96
N PHE A 58 5.13 3.39 -2.18
CA PHE A 58 5.12 3.46 -0.73
C PHE A 58 5.32 2.05 -0.17
N SER A 59 6.30 1.86 0.70
CA SER A 59 6.58 0.60 1.37
C SER A 59 6.32 0.66 2.87
N LEU A 60 5.68 -0.37 3.41
CA LEU A 60 5.48 -0.55 4.84
C LEU A 60 5.61 -2.02 5.22
N TRP A 61 5.94 -2.27 6.49
CA TRP A 61 5.88 -3.61 7.08
C TRP A 61 4.44 -4.15 7.07
N ASP A 62 4.28 -5.43 6.75
CA ASP A 62 2.98 -6.14 6.73
C ASP A 62 2.22 -5.97 8.05
N GLY A 63 2.90 -5.98 9.20
CA GLY A 63 2.24 -5.76 10.49
C GLY A 63 1.63 -4.35 10.66
N TYR A 64 2.15 -3.32 9.99
CA TYR A 64 1.47 -2.02 9.94
C TYR A 64 0.21 -2.06 9.07
N PHE A 65 0.27 -2.83 7.98
CA PHE A 65 -0.86 -2.98 7.08
C PHE A 65 -1.98 -3.77 7.76
N ASP A 66 -1.65 -4.88 8.42
CA ASP A 66 -2.57 -5.68 9.24
C ASP A 66 -3.27 -4.85 10.32
N GLN A 67 -2.51 -4.09 11.12
CA GLN A 67 -3.08 -3.17 12.12
C GLN A 67 -4.04 -2.16 11.50
N LEU A 68 -3.67 -1.59 10.35
CA LEU A 68 -4.53 -0.68 9.61
C LEU A 68 -5.82 -1.39 9.20
N MET A 69 -5.73 -2.55 8.56
CA MET A 69 -6.90 -3.33 8.09
C MET A 69 -7.84 -3.66 9.24
N HIS A 70 -7.33 -4.13 10.38
CA HIS A 70 -8.13 -4.39 11.57
C HIS A 70 -8.89 -3.16 12.08
N ILE A 71 -8.25 -1.98 12.09
CA ILE A 71 -8.93 -0.75 12.48
C ILE A 71 -10.00 -0.37 11.45
N LEU A 72 -9.71 -0.47 10.15
CA LEU A 72 -10.69 -0.15 9.11
C LEU A 72 -11.88 -1.13 9.16
N TYR A 73 -11.63 -2.42 9.35
CA TYR A 73 -12.64 -3.47 9.49
C TYR A 73 -13.60 -3.20 10.66
N ASN A 74 -13.04 -2.95 11.85
CA ASN A 74 -13.85 -2.74 13.06
C ASN A 74 -14.71 -1.47 13.02
N ASN A 75 -14.41 -0.54 12.11
CA ASN A 75 -15.19 0.69 11.93
C ASN A 75 -16.08 0.64 10.66
N ALA A 76 -16.04 -0.44 9.88
CA ALA A 76 -16.82 -0.61 8.66
C ALA A 76 -18.04 -1.51 8.87
N THR A 77 -19.12 -1.26 8.11
CA THR A 77 -20.17 -2.25 7.90
C THR A 77 -19.71 -3.23 6.81
N SER A 78 -19.68 -4.53 7.11
CA SER A 78 -19.01 -5.57 6.30
C SER A 78 -19.43 -5.67 4.83
N SER A 79 -20.58 -5.12 4.43
CA SER A 79 -21.07 -5.13 3.05
C SER A 79 -20.38 -4.15 2.09
N GLU A 80 -19.39 -3.37 2.55
CA GLU A 80 -18.78 -2.28 1.78
C GLU A 80 -17.24 -2.32 1.70
N LEU A 81 -16.59 -3.40 2.17
CA LEU A 81 -15.12 -3.45 2.17
C LEU A 81 -14.55 -3.52 0.74
N PRO A 82 -13.47 -2.78 0.44
CA PRO A 82 -12.68 -2.95 -0.78
C PRO A 82 -12.27 -4.41 -1.01
N LYS A 83 -12.22 -4.81 -2.27
CA LYS A 83 -11.86 -6.17 -2.66
C LYS A 83 -10.45 -6.50 -2.20
N PHE A 84 -9.49 -5.60 -2.40
CA PHE A 84 -8.09 -5.86 -2.00
C PHE A 84 -7.92 -6.09 -0.49
N ILE A 85 -8.81 -5.51 0.34
CA ILE A 85 -8.84 -5.73 1.79
C ILE A 85 -9.45 -7.10 2.10
N LEU A 86 -10.58 -7.43 1.45
CA LEU A 86 -11.20 -8.76 1.59
C LEU A 86 -10.25 -9.88 1.14
N ASP A 87 -9.54 -9.67 0.05
CA ASP A 87 -8.56 -10.62 -0.49
C ASP A 87 -7.37 -10.80 0.46
N TYR A 88 -6.91 -9.72 1.11
CA TYR A 88 -5.88 -9.78 2.14
C TYR A 88 -6.33 -10.63 3.35
N GLU A 89 -7.54 -10.42 3.84
CA GLU A 89 -8.13 -11.16 4.96
C GLU A 89 -8.41 -12.63 4.63
N ILE A 90 -9.00 -12.92 3.46
CA ILE A 90 -9.38 -14.28 3.06
C ILE A 90 -8.15 -15.11 2.67
N GLY A 91 -7.13 -14.48 2.11
CA GLY A 91 -5.97 -15.13 1.51
C GLY A 91 -4.79 -15.41 2.43
N GLU A 92 -4.92 -15.26 3.75
CA GLU A 92 -3.77 -15.23 4.69
C GLU A 92 -2.65 -14.28 4.21
N GLY A 93 -3.06 -13.12 3.69
CA GLY A 93 -2.15 -12.13 3.13
C GLY A 93 -1.42 -12.64 1.90
N TRP A 94 -2.12 -12.65 0.75
CA TRP A 94 -1.58 -12.66 -0.62
C TRP A 94 -0.49 -13.71 -0.91
N VAL A 95 -0.81 -14.71 -1.72
CA VAL A 95 0.14 -15.77 -2.10
C VAL A 95 1.35 -15.16 -2.83
N TRP A 96 2.54 -15.71 -2.57
CA TRP A 96 3.89 -15.37 -3.07
C TRP A 96 4.09 -15.22 -4.59
N ASP A 97 3.04 -15.31 -5.39
CA ASP A 97 3.13 -15.13 -6.83
C ASP A 97 2.78 -13.68 -7.17
N VAL A 98 3.79 -12.97 -7.68
CA VAL A 98 3.94 -11.69 -8.46
C VAL A 98 2.68 -10.94 -8.93
N SER A 99 1.56 -11.13 -8.27
CA SER A 99 0.27 -10.58 -8.58
C SER A 99 0.20 -9.24 -7.88
N ASN A 100 0.18 -8.22 -8.71
CA ASN A 100 -0.17 -6.88 -8.28
C ASN A 100 -1.68 -6.73 -8.48
N GLU A 101 -2.39 -6.23 -7.47
CA GLU A 101 -3.81 -5.90 -7.62
C GLU A 101 -3.93 -4.42 -7.94
N LEU A 102 -4.69 -4.10 -9.00
CA LEU A 102 -5.06 -2.73 -9.33
C LEU A 102 -6.17 -2.26 -8.38
N ILE A 103 -5.87 -1.29 -7.52
CA ILE A 103 -6.85 -0.65 -6.65
C ILE A 103 -7.72 0.28 -7.50
N THR A 104 -9.03 0.06 -7.48
CA THR A 104 -9.98 0.91 -8.20
C THR A 104 -10.14 2.28 -7.52
N GLU A 105 -10.64 3.26 -8.27
CA GLU A 105 -10.90 4.59 -7.71
C GLU A 105 -11.92 4.55 -6.55
N THR A 106 -12.94 3.70 -6.64
CA THR A 106 -13.94 3.50 -5.58
C THR A 106 -13.28 2.99 -4.29
N GLU A 107 -12.38 2.03 -4.40
CA GLU A 107 -11.66 1.46 -3.26
C GLU A 107 -10.69 2.47 -2.66
N LEU A 108 -9.93 3.19 -3.48
CA LEU A 108 -9.06 4.28 -3.03
C LEU A 108 -9.85 5.36 -2.28
N ASN A 109 -11.03 5.72 -2.81
CA ASN A 109 -11.93 6.67 -2.17
C ASN A 109 -12.40 6.18 -0.81
N TRP A 110 -12.79 4.91 -0.74
CA TRP A 110 -13.21 4.28 0.50
C TRP A 110 -12.10 4.32 1.55
N VAL A 111 -10.89 3.88 1.19
CA VAL A 111 -9.73 3.85 2.11
C VAL A 111 -9.39 5.25 2.61
N LEU A 112 -9.36 6.24 1.73
CA LEU A 112 -9.12 7.64 2.11
C LEU A 112 -10.17 8.16 3.08
N VAL A 113 -11.44 7.84 2.87
CA VAL A 113 -12.52 8.23 3.80
C VAL A 113 -12.28 7.57 5.15
N GLN A 114 -12.07 6.26 5.17
CA GLN A 114 -11.96 5.49 6.41
C GLN A 114 -10.71 5.83 7.22
N ILE A 115 -9.55 5.99 6.59
CA ILE A 115 -8.35 6.47 7.30
C ILE A 115 -8.62 7.84 7.91
N LYS A 116 -9.27 8.74 7.18
CA LYS A 116 -9.58 10.08 7.69
C LYS A 116 -10.55 10.04 8.87
N THR A 117 -11.69 9.36 8.72
CA THR A 117 -12.77 9.36 9.71
C THR A 117 -12.43 8.53 10.93
N SER A 118 -11.84 7.36 10.73
CA SER A 118 -11.59 6.39 11.79
C SER A 118 -10.28 6.69 12.50
N ILE A 119 -9.23 7.08 11.79
CA ILE A 119 -7.88 7.22 12.37
C ILE A 119 -7.50 8.69 12.56
N MET A 120 -7.42 9.48 11.49
CA MET A 120 -6.88 10.85 11.55
C MET A 120 -7.70 11.77 12.48
N ASN A 121 -9.02 11.69 12.40
CA ASN A 121 -9.91 12.46 13.30
C ASN A 121 -9.85 11.99 14.77
N ASN A 122 -9.31 10.79 15.03
CA ASN A 122 -9.18 10.20 16.36
C ASN A 122 -7.71 9.95 16.73
N THR A 123 -6.79 10.83 16.29
CA THR A 123 -5.34 10.64 16.44
C THR A 123 -4.95 10.31 17.88
N GLU A 124 -5.53 10.97 18.89
CA GLU A 124 -5.20 10.72 20.30
C GLU A 124 -5.50 9.28 20.75
N LYS A 125 -6.50 8.63 20.15
CA LYS A 125 -6.85 7.23 20.43
C LYS A 125 -5.83 6.29 19.79
N TYR A 126 -5.50 6.49 18.52
CA TYR A 126 -4.76 5.53 17.71
C TYR A 126 -3.24 5.77 17.64
N LYS A 127 -2.73 6.92 18.08
CA LYS A 127 -1.29 7.24 17.98
C LYS A 127 -0.36 6.22 18.65
N ASN A 128 -0.86 5.50 19.64
CA ASN A 128 -0.11 4.47 20.36
C ASN A 128 -0.44 3.04 19.89
N GLU A 129 -1.44 2.86 19.02
CA GLU A 129 -1.76 1.54 18.45
C GLU A 129 -0.78 1.16 17.33
N PHE A 130 -0.21 2.16 16.64
CA PHE A 130 0.84 1.96 15.65
C PHE A 130 2.21 2.21 16.24
N ARG A 131 3.19 1.36 15.89
CA ARG A 131 4.61 1.63 16.20
C ARG A 131 5.13 2.90 15.52
N SER A 132 4.51 3.33 14.41
CA SER A 132 4.73 4.64 13.79
C SER A 132 3.43 5.21 13.22
N PHE A 133 2.82 6.18 13.91
CA PHE A 133 1.66 6.91 13.36
C PHE A 133 2.01 7.74 12.12
N ASP A 134 3.28 8.16 12.00
CA ASP A 134 3.79 8.83 10.81
C ASP A 134 3.69 7.95 9.56
N CYS A 135 3.81 6.63 9.70
CA CYS A 135 3.59 5.68 8.61
C CYS A 135 2.17 5.83 8.03
N ILE A 136 1.16 5.81 8.90
CA ILE A 136 -0.25 5.93 8.48
C ILE A 136 -0.54 7.33 7.93
N SER A 137 0.07 8.37 8.51
CA SER A 137 -0.07 9.75 8.05
C SER A 137 0.54 9.93 6.65
N ASN A 138 1.75 9.40 6.40
CA ASN A 138 2.38 9.47 5.09
C ASN A 138 1.68 8.57 4.06
N LEU A 139 1.18 7.39 4.46
CA LEU A 139 0.34 6.55 3.59
C LEU A 139 -0.91 7.31 3.14
N TYR A 140 -1.63 7.94 4.08
CA TYR A 140 -2.80 8.75 3.76
C TYR A 140 -2.47 9.87 2.75
N LEU A 141 -1.37 10.57 2.96
CA LEU A 141 -0.90 11.62 2.06
C LEU A 141 -0.53 11.04 0.69
N PHE A 142 0.20 9.93 0.63
CA PHE A 142 0.55 9.24 -0.61
C PHE A 142 -0.70 8.84 -1.41
N LEU A 143 -1.68 8.22 -0.78
CA LEU A 143 -2.95 7.85 -1.41
C LEU A 143 -3.72 9.09 -1.93
N LYS A 144 -3.68 10.20 -1.18
CA LYS A 144 -4.27 11.47 -1.61
C LYS A 144 -3.54 12.03 -2.83
N PHE A 145 -2.22 11.95 -2.88
CA PHE A 145 -1.42 12.35 -4.04
C PHE A 145 -1.80 11.54 -5.29
N VAL A 146 -1.90 10.22 -5.16
CA VAL A 146 -2.33 9.32 -6.25
C VAL A 146 -3.68 9.76 -6.81
N LYS A 147 -4.65 10.01 -5.94
CA LYS A 147 -5.99 10.49 -6.32
C LYS A 147 -5.95 11.86 -7.00
N GLU A 148 -5.28 12.84 -6.39
CA GLU A 148 -5.21 14.23 -6.90
C GLU A 148 -4.57 14.31 -8.29
N ASN A 149 -3.64 13.40 -8.60
CA ASN A 149 -2.94 13.34 -9.88
C ASN A 149 -3.52 12.30 -10.84
N ASN A 150 -4.67 11.68 -10.51
CA ASN A 150 -5.34 10.69 -11.35
C ASN A 150 -4.42 9.53 -11.79
N LEU A 151 -3.58 9.06 -10.88
CA LEU A 151 -2.64 7.95 -11.12
C LEU A 151 -3.35 6.60 -10.96
N GLN A 152 -2.78 5.56 -11.57
CA GLN A 152 -3.14 4.19 -11.21
C GLN A 152 -2.36 3.76 -9.97
N LEU A 153 -2.95 2.85 -9.20
CA LEU A 153 -2.42 2.38 -7.92
C LEU A 153 -2.49 0.86 -7.89
N HIS A 154 -1.34 0.23 -7.70
CA HIS A 154 -1.24 -1.20 -7.50
C HIS A 154 -0.77 -1.48 -6.08
N ILE A 155 -1.17 -2.61 -5.52
CA ILE A 155 -0.65 -3.11 -4.24
C ILE A 155 -0.07 -4.51 -4.44
N THR A 156 0.94 -4.85 -3.64
CA THR A 156 1.53 -6.19 -3.58
C THR A 156 2.13 -6.47 -2.20
N LYS A 157 2.34 -7.75 -1.92
CA LYS A 157 3.10 -8.25 -0.78
C LYS A 157 4.41 -8.86 -1.30
N GLU A 158 5.53 -8.41 -0.75
CA GLU A 158 6.90 -8.84 -1.08
C GLU A 158 7.60 -9.54 0.09
#